data_AF-A0A822DDB9-F1
#
_entry.id   AF-A0A822DDB9-F1
#
_cell.length_a   1.000
_cell.length_b   1.000
_cell.length_c   1.000
_cell.angle_alpha   90.00
_cell.angle_beta   90.00
_cell.angle_gamma   90.00
#
_symmetry.space_group_name_H-M   'P 1'
#
loop_
_entity.id
_entity.type
_entity.pdbx_description
1 polymer ?
#
loop_
_entity_poly.entity_id
_entity_poly.type
_entity_poly.pdbx_seq_one_letter_code
_entity_poly.pdbx_strand_id
1 'polypeptide(L)'
;GDDSEISRRVSSRNIDYAYENIHFGGYLIGYVLWGYILVAFFVMIIGVMIDIIITYGMVRFIEAILKKIIPLLLFAIFQVYINKILAQYVFLQQGGDILSINHRRIMMIFLYFNFFLDAFLGLISSIIHVLTSMIGGMIYMCRLDCSSMGRKLETLETGFSAYCGFIHMECAHRHPILLYFTSILLREHLYGTSTTRSSKARRKWYLAFFLLNNPTFIYRRKGFLTRLPMNEKMML
;
A
#
# COMPACT_ATOMS: atom_id res chain seq x y z
N GLY A 1 -10.69 10.32 6.18
CA GLY A 1 -9.47 10.63 5.46
C GLY A 1 -8.54 9.52 5.82
N ASP A 2 -8.36 8.59 4.91
CA ASP A 2 -7.29 7.63 5.06
C ASP A 2 -6.97 7.17 3.64
N ASP A 3 -5.87 7.72 3.11
CA ASP A 3 -5.20 7.23 1.91
C ASP A 3 -4.22 6.11 2.29
N SER A 4 -4.45 5.48 3.44
CA SER A 4 -3.69 4.33 3.89
C SER A 4 -3.99 3.13 3.01
N GLU A 5 -2.94 2.38 2.68
CA GLU A 5 -3.04 1.13 1.93
C GLU A 5 -3.64 0.00 2.78
N ILE A 6 -4.11 0.27 4.00
CA ILE A 6 -4.66 -0.75 4.90
C ILE A 6 -6.17 -0.86 4.68
N SER A 7 -6.67 -2.10 4.65
CA SER A 7 -8.11 -2.33 4.55
C SER A 7 -8.86 -1.64 5.68
N ARG A 8 -9.95 -0.94 5.34
CA ARG A 8 -10.76 -0.22 6.34
C ARG A 8 -11.36 -1.20 7.34
N ARG A 9 -11.39 -0.79 8.60
CA ARG A 9 -12.01 -1.56 9.67
C ARG A 9 -13.51 -1.79 9.40
N VAL A 10 -13.93 -3.04 9.42
CA VAL A 10 -15.35 -3.43 9.30
C VAL A 10 -15.84 -4.00 10.63
N SER A 11 -16.98 -3.51 11.14
CA SER A 11 -17.50 -3.92 12.45
C SER A 11 -17.83 -5.41 12.57
N SER A 12 -18.15 -6.09 11.46
CA SER A 12 -18.40 -7.53 11.46
C SER A 12 -17.14 -8.37 11.74
N ARG A 13 -15.96 -7.83 11.47
CA ARG A 13 -14.66 -8.51 11.62
C ARG A 13 -13.94 -8.18 12.93
N ASN A 14 -14.63 -7.59 13.90
CA ASN A 14 -14.01 -7.22 15.19
C ASN A 14 -13.43 -8.43 15.94
N ILE A 15 -14.05 -9.61 15.81
CA ILE A 15 -13.54 -10.85 16.40
C ILE A 15 -12.25 -11.27 15.69
N ASP A 16 -12.24 -11.23 14.36
CA ASP A 16 -11.06 -11.55 13.54
C ASP A 16 -9.88 -10.65 13.91
N TYR A 17 -10.08 -9.33 14.01
CA TYR A 17 -9.01 -8.39 14.37
C TYR A 17 -8.41 -8.69 15.76
N ALA A 18 -9.24 -9.08 16.73
CA ALA A 18 -8.77 -9.45 18.06
C ALA A 18 -7.97 -10.77 18.03
N TYR A 19 -8.46 -11.78 17.29
CA TYR A 19 -7.78 -13.05 17.08
C TYR A 19 -6.43 -12.88 16.36
N GLU A 20 -6.41 -12.12 15.27
CA GLU A 20 -5.23 -11.78 14.47
C GLU A 20 -4.16 -11.07 15.31
N ASN A 21 -4.57 -10.12 16.16
CA ASN A 21 -3.67 -9.41 17.07
C ASN A 21 -2.96 -10.35 18.07
N ILE A 22 -3.64 -11.38 18.58
CA ILE A 22 -3.03 -12.34 19.52
C ILE A 22 -1.87 -13.10 18.87
N HIS A 23 -1.97 -13.41 17.58
CA HIS A 23 -0.96 -14.18 16.85
C HIS A 23 0.16 -13.33 16.25
N PHE A 24 -0.02 -12.01 16.13
CA PHE A 24 0.91 -11.09 15.47
C PHE A 24 2.35 -11.22 15.97
N GLY A 25 2.58 -11.22 17.29
CA GLY A 25 3.93 -11.29 17.84
C GLY A 25 4.67 -12.58 17.49
N GLY A 26 3.96 -13.71 17.49
CA GLY A 26 4.53 -15.02 17.11
C GLY A 26 4.83 -15.10 15.62
N TYR A 27 3.92 -14.60 14.77
CA TYR A 27 4.14 -14.53 13.32
C TYR A 27 5.30 -13.60 12.97
N LEU A 28 5.44 -12.45 13.63
CA LEU A 28 6.59 -11.55 13.43
C LEU A 28 7.92 -12.26 13.57
N ILE A 29 8.12 -12.96 14.68
CA ILE A 29 9.38 -13.67 14.93
C ILE A 29 9.53 -14.84 13.96
N GLY A 30 8.46 -15.61 13.72
CA GLY A 30 8.47 -16.76 12.82
C GLY A 30 8.86 -16.41 11.39
N TYR A 31 8.24 -15.38 10.80
CA TYR A 31 8.50 -14.94 9.43
C TYR A 31 9.91 -14.34 9.28
N VAL A 32 10.40 -13.59 10.27
CA VAL A 32 11.78 -13.05 10.24
C VAL A 32 12.82 -14.17 10.31
N LEU A 33 12.66 -15.15 11.21
CA LEU A 33 13.57 -16.28 11.32
C LEU A 33 13.58 -17.14 10.05
N TRP A 34 12.39 -17.50 9.56
CA TRP A 34 12.26 -18.33 8.38
C TRP A 34 12.74 -17.62 7.11
N GLY A 35 12.42 -16.33 6.98
CA GLY A 35 12.91 -15.48 5.91
C GLY A 35 14.44 -15.38 5.89
N TYR A 36 15.08 -15.21 7.05
CA TYR A 36 16.55 -15.21 7.15
C TYR A 36 17.16 -16.54 6.68
N ILE A 37 16.62 -17.67 7.13
CA ILE A 37 17.09 -19.00 6.72
C ILE A 37 16.98 -19.18 5.20
N LEU A 38 15.82 -18.81 4.63
CA LEU A 38 15.61 -18.92 3.19
C LEU A 38 16.56 -18.03 2.39
N VAL A 39 16.71 -16.76 2.77
CA VAL A 39 17.64 -15.84 2.10
C VAL A 39 19.06 -16.38 2.15
N ALA A 40 19.52 -16.87 3.31
CA ALA A 40 20.85 -17.48 3.45
C ALA A 40 21.02 -18.72 2.54
N PHE A 41 20.00 -19.59 2.48
CA PHE A 41 19.99 -20.76 1.61
C PHE A 41 20.07 -20.39 0.13
N PHE A 42 19.29 -19.40 -0.32
CA PHE A 42 19.32 -18.93 -1.71
C PHE A 42 20.66 -18.27 -2.07
N VAL A 43 21.21 -17.44 -1.18
CA VAL A 43 22.53 -16.83 -1.40
C VAL A 43 23.62 -17.91 -1.49
N MET A 44 23.54 -18.95 -0.65
CA MET A 44 24.45 -20.09 -0.72
C MET A 44 24.33 -20.83 -2.06
N ILE A 45 23.10 -21.13 -2.52
CA ILE A 45 22.88 -21.76 -3.83
C ILE A 45 23.47 -20.91 -4.95
N ILE A 46 23.20 -19.60 -4.96
CA ILE A 46 23.72 -18.68 -5.97
C ILE A 46 25.25 -18.68 -5.94
N GLY A 47 25.86 -18.64 -4.74
CA GLY A 47 27.30 -18.70 -4.57
C GLY A 47 27.92 -19.98 -5.14
N VAL A 48 27.35 -21.15 -4.81
CA VAL A 48 27.80 -22.44 -5.34
C VAL A 48 27.61 -22.51 -6.86
N MET A 49 26.51 -22.00 -7.40
CA MET A 49 26.28 -21.97 -8.85
C MET A 49 27.32 -21.11 -9.57
N ILE A 50 27.66 -19.95 -9.02
CA ILE A 50 28.72 -19.09 -9.57
C ILE A 50 30.07 -19.81 -9.50
N ASP A 51 30.40 -20.45 -8.38
CA ASP A 51 31.65 -21.18 -8.19
C ASP A 51 31.80 -22.35 -9.20
N ILE A 52 30.74 -23.13 -9.41
CA ILE A 52 30.69 -24.19 -10.42
C ILE A 52 30.93 -23.62 -11.82
N ILE A 53 30.25 -22.52 -12.18
CA ILE A 53 30.40 -21.89 -13.49
C ILE A 53 31.85 -21.47 -13.77
N ILE A 54 32.51 -20.89 -12.75
CA ILE A 54 33.90 -20.45 -12.84
C ILE A 54 34.85 -21.66 -12.92
N THR A 55 34.70 -22.63 -12.01
CA THR A 55 35.58 -23.80 -11.91
C THR A 55 35.56 -24.68 -13.16
N TYR A 56 34.39 -24.90 -13.77
CA TYR A 56 34.26 -25.70 -14.99
C TYR A 56 34.52 -24.92 -16.28
N GLY A 57 34.89 -23.63 -16.20
CA GLY A 57 35.21 -22.82 -17.38
C GLY A 57 34.01 -22.58 -18.32
N MET A 58 32.78 -22.72 -17.83
CA MET A 58 31.53 -22.56 -18.61
C MET A 58 31.24 -21.11 -19.00
N VAL A 59 32.10 -20.17 -18.58
CA VAL A 59 31.99 -18.73 -18.87
C VAL A 59 31.89 -18.47 -20.38
N ARG A 60 32.65 -19.20 -21.22
CA ARG A 60 32.60 -19.03 -22.69
C ARG A 60 31.25 -19.45 -23.29
N PHE A 61 30.62 -20.48 -22.72
CA PHE A 61 29.30 -20.94 -23.16
C PHE A 61 28.22 -19.92 -22.79
N ILE A 62 28.27 -19.38 -21.58
CA ILE A 62 27.36 -18.32 -21.12
C ILE A 62 27.54 -17.06 -21.97
N GLU A 63 28.78 -16.66 -22.26
CA GLU A 63 29.07 -15.51 -23.12
C GLU A 63 28.47 -15.70 -24.53
N ALA A 64 28.58 -16.90 -25.10
CA ALA A 64 28.01 -17.22 -26.40
C ALA A 64 26.47 -17.14 -26.40
N ILE A 65 25.82 -17.61 -25.33
CA ILE A 65 24.36 -17.49 -25.16
C ILE A 65 23.98 -16.01 -25.00
N LEU A 66 24.68 -15.28 -24.14
CA LEU A 66 24.38 -13.89 -23.84
C LEU A 66 24.51 -13.01 -25.10
N LYS A 67 25.54 -13.23 -25.92
CA LYS A 67 25.70 -12.56 -27.22
C LYS A 67 24.53 -12.79 -28.18
N LYS A 68 23.82 -13.92 -28.08
CA LYS A 68 22.61 -14.19 -28.88
C LYS A 68 21.35 -13.54 -28.29
N ILE A 69 21.26 -13.44 -26.97
CA ILE A 69 20.09 -12.86 -26.27
C ILE A 69 20.13 -11.32 -26.30
N ILE A 70 21.31 -10.70 -26.19
CA ILE A 70 21.46 -9.23 -26.15
C ILE A 70 20.77 -8.53 -27.34
N PRO A 71 20.97 -8.93 -28.61
CA PRO A 71 20.32 -8.29 -29.75
C PRO A 71 18.79 -8.36 -29.68
N LEU A 72 18.25 -9.49 -29.21
CA LEU A 72 16.80 -9.68 -29.05
C LEU A 72 16.23 -8.70 -28.00
N LEU A 73 16.93 -8.56 -26.87
CA LEU A 73 16.51 -7.66 -25.79
C LEU A 73 16.66 -6.18 -26.20
N LEU A 74 17.71 -5.84 -26.95
CA LEU A 74 17.92 -4.50 -27.49
C LEU A 74 16.83 -4.13 -28.50
N PHE A 75 16.45 -5.06 -29.37
CA PHE A 75 15.32 -4.87 -30.30
C PHE A 75 14.00 -4.64 -29.55
N ALA A 76 13.74 -5.40 -28.49
CA ALA A 76 12.56 -5.22 -27.65
C ALA A 76 12.50 -3.82 -27.02
N ILE A 77 13.59 -3.36 -26.43
CA ILE A 77 13.70 -2.01 -25.86
C ILE A 77 13.48 -0.95 -26.94
N PHE A 78 14.14 -1.09 -28.09
CA PHE A 78 14.00 -0.19 -29.23
C PHE A 78 12.55 -0.06 -29.68
N GLN A 79 11.83 -1.18 -29.82
CA GLN A 79 10.42 -1.20 -30.21
C GLN A 79 9.54 -0.44 -29.21
N VAL A 80 9.72 -0.64 -27.90
CA VAL A 80 8.98 0.09 -26.86
C VAL A 80 9.21 1.60 -26.97
N TYR A 81 10.46 2.02 -27.20
CA TYR A 81 10.78 3.45 -27.36
C TYR A 81 10.17 4.05 -28.62
N ILE A 82 10.25 3.36 -29.77
CA ILE A 82 9.61 3.80 -31.01
C ILE A 82 8.10 3.93 -30.83
N ASN A 83 7.46 2.95 -30.18
CA ASN A 83 6.02 2.98 -29.90
C ASN A 83 5.65 4.19 -29.02
N LYS A 84 6.46 4.51 -28.01
CA LYS A 84 6.25 5.67 -27.14
C LYS A 84 6.41 7.00 -27.88
N ILE A 85 7.42 7.12 -28.75
CA ILE A 85 7.64 8.30 -29.59
C ILE A 85 6.47 8.49 -30.56
N LEU A 86 6.05 7.43 -31.25
CA LEU A 86 4.89 7.47 -32.16
C LEU A 86 3.60 7.82 -31.41
N ALA A 87 3.40 7.26 -30.21
CA ALA A 87 2.27 7.60 -29.36
C ALA A 87 2.23 9.10 -29.03
N GLN A 88 3.36 9.66 -28.62
CA GLN A 88 3.45 11.07 -28.22
C GLN A 88 3.26 12.03 -29.40
N TYR A 89 3.92 11.78 -30.54
CA TYR A 89 3.98 12.74 -31.65
C TYR A 89 2.92 12.53 -32.74
N VAL A 90 2.46 11.29 -32.97
CA VAL A 90 1.56 10.96 -34.09
C VAL A 90 0.12 10.75 -33.62
N PHE A 91 -0.06 10.01 -32.51
CA PHE A 91 -1.38 9.57 -32.06
C PHE A 91 -2.04 10.54 -31.08
N LEU A 92 -1.27 11.07 -30.12
CA LEU A 92 -1.80 11.88 -29.03
C LEU A 92 -1.90 13.36 -29.38
N GLN A 93 -2.93 14.03 -28.88
CA GLN A 93 -3.14 15.46 -29.06
C GLN A 93 -2.22 16.26 -28.12
N GLN A 94 -1.65 17.37 -28.60
CA GLN A 94 -0.76 18.25 -27.82
C GLN A 94 0.40 17.53 -27.11
N GLY A 95 0.92 16.43 -27.69
CA GLY A 95 2.18 15.82 -27.23
C GLY A 95 2.15 15.22 -25.81
N GLY A 96 0.99 15.01 -25.20
CA GLY A 96 0.90 14.47 -23.82
C GLY A 96 -0.07 15.20 -22.89
N ASP A 97 -0.41 16.45 -23.18
CA ASP A 97 -1.12 17.31 -22.23
C ASP A 97 -2.57 16.88 -21.99
N ILE A 98 -3.19 16.27 -23.01
CA ILE A 98 -4.56 15.76 -22.93
C ILE A 98 -4.57 14.32 -23.45
N LEU A 99 -5.19 13.41 -22.71
CA LEU A 99 -5.41 12.02 -23.13
C LEU A 99 -6.52 11.94 -24.19
N SER A 100 -6.24 12.48 -25.38
CA SER A 100 -7.13 12.53 -26.54
C SER A 100 -6.37 12.13 -27.80
N ILE A 101 -7.00 11.30 -28.64
CA ILE A 101 -6.37 10.75 -29.86
C ILE A 101 -6.73 11.63 -31.06
N ASN A 102 -5.73 12.10 -31.80
CA ASN A 102 -5.93 12.93 -32.99
C ASN A 102 -6.23 12.08 -34.25
N HIS A 103 -5.36 11.11 -34.56
CA HIS A 103 -5.44 10.30 -35.80
C HIS A 103 -5.86 8.85 -35.53
N ARG A 104 -7.13 8.66 -35.13
CA ARG A 104 -7.66 7.34 -34.74
C ARG A 104 -7.46 6.25 -35.82
N ARG A 105 -7.59 6.57 -37.11
CA ARG A 105 -7.44 5.59 -38.21
C ARG A 105 -6.00 5.06 -38.32
N ILE A 106 -5.01 5.94 -38.22
CA ILE A 106 -3.59 5.57 -38.32
C ILE A 106 -3.20 4.71 -37.12
N MET A 107 -3.69 5.05 -35.92
CA MET A 107 -3.48 4.25 -34.72
C MET A 107 -3.99 2.82 -34.89
N MET A 108 -5.17 2.62 -35.49
CA MET A 108 -5.71 1.26 -35.71
C MET A 108 -4.89 0.45 -36.71
N ILE A 109 -4.41 1.06 -37.79
CA ILE A 109 -3.52 0.40 -38.76
C ILE A 109 -2.20 0.02 -38.08
N PHE A 110 -1.62 0.94 -37.30
CA PHE A 110 -0.39 0.70 -36.56
C PHE A 110 -0.53 -0.44 -35.55
N LEU A 111 -1.61 -0.45 -34.76
CA LEU A 111 -1.91 -1.52 -33.81
C LEU A 111 -2.03 -2.88 -34.49
N TYR A 112 -2.68 -2.95 -35.66
CA TYR A 112 -2.81 -4.19 -36.42
C TYR A 112 -1.45 -4.77 -36.84
N PHE A 113 -0.54 -3.92 -37.35
CA PHE A 113 0.81 -4.37 -37.72
C PHE A 113 1.67 -4.70 -36.49
N ASN A 114 1.61 -3.88 -35.43
CA ASN A 114 2.43 -4.06 -34.23
C ASN A 114 1.97 -5.24 -33.36
N PHE A 115 0.74 -5.72 -33.53
CA PHE A 115 0.16 -6.83 -32.78
C PHE A 115 1.05 -8.07 -32.72
N PHE A 116 1.62 -8.49 -33.85
CA PHE A 116 2.48 -9.67 -33.89
C PHE A 116 3.75 -9.49 -33.08
N LEU A 117 4.40 -8.32 -33.17
CA LEU A 117 5.60 -8.02 -32.42
C LEU A 117 5.31 -7.90 -30.92
N ASP A 118 4.21 -7.24 -30.55
CA ASP A 118 3.76 -7.12 -29.16
C ASP A 118 3.44 -8.48 -28.54
N ALA A 119 2.89 -9.42 -29.32
CA ALA A 119 2.64 -10.78 -28.84
C ALA A 119 3.95 -11.51 -28.44
N PHE A 120 5.01 -11.38 -29.24
CA PHE A 120 6.33 -11.92 -28.90
C PHE A 120 6.95 -11.21 -27.68
N LEU A 121 6.84 -9.88 -27.60
CA LEU A 121 7.29 -9.13 -26.43
C LEU A 121 6.51 -9.53 -25.17
N GLY A 122 5.21 -9.82 -25.30
CA GLY A 122 4.38 -10.33 -24.21
C GLY A 122 4.89 -11.65 -23.63
N LEU A 123 5.38 -12.57 -24.47
CA LEU A 123 5.99 -13.82 -24.02
C LEU A 123 7.29 -13.58 -23.24
N ILE A 124 8.14 -12.65 -23.71
CA ILE A 124 9.38 -12.30 -23.00
C ILE A 124 9.04 -11.61 -21.66
N SER A 125 8.07 -10.70 -21.67
CA SER A 125 7.62 -9.97 -20.49
C SER A 125 7.01 -10.89 -19.44
N SER A 126 6.33 -11.97 -19.81
CA SER A 126 5.75 -12.92 -18.84
C SER A 126 6.84 -13.70 -18.10
N ILE A 127 7.92 -14.08 -18.80
CA ILE A 127 9.09 -14.72 -18.17
C ILE A 127 9.75 -13.74 -17.19
N ILE A 128 9.98 -12.49 -17.61
CA ILE A 128 10.54 -11.45 -16.74
C ILE A 128 9.62 -11.19 -15.54
N HIS A 129 8.30 -11.21 -15.72
CA HIS A 129 7.32 -11.03 -14.66
C HIS A 129 7.43 -12.12 -13.58
N VAL A 130 7.51 -13.40 -13.99
CA VAL A 130 7.67 -14.52 -13.05
C VAL A 130 9.01 -14.42 -12.29
N LEU A 131 10.10 -14.05 -12.98
CA LEU A 131 11.39 -13.87 -12.32
C LEU A 131 11.36 -12.71 -11.31
N THR A 132 10.75 -11.58 -11.69
CA THR A 132 10.66 -10.40 -10.83
C THR A 132 9.76 -10.67 -9.62
N SER A 133 8.64 -11.39 -9.81
CA SER A 133 7.74 -11.75 -8.71
C SER A 133 8.39 -12.74 -7.74
N MET A 134 9.20 -13.68 -8.24
CA MET A 134 9.97 -14.59 -7.39
C MET A 134 10.99 -13.83 -6.54
N ILE A 135 11.75 -12.91 -7.14
CA ILE A 135 12.74 -12.09 -6.42
C ILE A 135 12.05 -11.18 -5.39
N GLY A 136 10.97 -10.50 -5.81
CA GLY A 136 10.15 -9.67 -4.91
C GLY A 136 9.61 -10.48 -3.74
N GLY A 137 9.03 -11.65 -4.00
CA GLY A 137 8.51 -12.55 -2.96
C GLY A 137 9.58 -12.93 -1.94
N MET A 138 10.80 -13.26 -2.37
CA MET A 138 11.90 -13.58 -1.44
C MET A 138 12.26 -12.40 -0.54
N ILE A 139 12.33 -11.18 -1.08
CA ILE A 139 12.68 -9.97 -0.31
C ILE A 139 11.56 -9.60 0.66
N TYR A 140 10.30 -9.62 0.19
CA TYR A 140 9.14 -9.21 0.98
C TYR A 140 8.68 -10.28 1.97
N MET A 141 9.12 -11.54 1.85
CA MET A 141 8.73 -12.62 2.76
C MET A 141 9.06 -12.32 4.24
N CYS A 142 10.13 -11.57 4.52
CA CYS A 142 10.51 -11.21 5.88
C CYS A 142 9.62 -10.12 6.48
N ARG A 143 8.82 -9.45 5.66
CA ARG A 143 8.01 -8.28 6.00
C ARG A 143 6.54 -8.68 6.08
N LEU A 144 5.87 -8.25 7.15
CA LEU A 144 4.45 -8.52 7.39
C LEU A 144 3.54 -7.35 7.04
N ASP A 145 4.14 -6.20 6.74
CA ASP A 145 3.44 -4.96 6.39
C ASP A 145 3.07 -4.89 4.91
N CYS A 146 3.63 -5.76 4.07
CA CYS A 146 3.27 -5.91 2.66
C CYS A 146 2.74 -7.32 2.44
N SER A 147 1.59 -7.43 1.77
CA SER A 147 1.14 -8.73 1.28
C SER A 147 1.95 -9.09 0.03
N SER A 148 2.52 -10.30 0.00
CA SER A 148 3.12 -10.83 -1.23
C SER A 148 2.06 -11.17 -2.27
N MET A 149 0.81 -11.32 -1.83
CA MET A 149 -0.33 -11.62 -2.66
C MET A 149 -1.00 -10.31 -3.15
N GLY A 150 -1.64 -10.36 -4.32
CA GLY A 150 -2.32 -9.18 -4.87
C GLY A 150 -3.48 -8.68 -4.00
N ARG A 151 -3.85 -7.40 -4.15
CA ARG A 151 -4.85 -6.67 -3.32
C ARG A 151 -6.13 -7.42 -2.96
N LYS A 152 -6.66 -8.23 -3.89
CA LYS A 152 -7.92 -8.97 -3.70
C LYS A 152 -7.78 -10.21 -2.80
N LEU A 153 -6.56 -10.67 -2.59
CA LEU A 153 -6.23 -11.93 -1.93
C LEU A 153 -5.36 -11.70 -0.68
N GLU A 154 -5.19 -10.45 -0.26
CA GLU A 154 -4.44 -10.07 0.95
C GLU A 154 -4.98 -10.75 2.21
N THR A 155 -6.29 -11.00 2.28
CA THR A 155 -6.94 -11.67 3.42
C THR A 155 -6.60 -13.14 3.53
N LEU A 156 -6.04 -13.76 2.47
CA LEU A 156 -5.57 -15.15 2.53
C LEU A 156 -4.20 -15.25 3.18
N GLU A 157 -3.45 -14.16 3.22
CA GLU A 157 -2.13 -14.11 3.82
C GLU A 157 -2.24 -13.88 5.32
N THR A 158 -2.01 -14.93 6.10
CA THR A 158 -2.13 -14.92 7.56
C THR A 158 -1.20 -13.91 8.22
N GLY A 159 0.01 -13.74 7.67
CA GLY A 159 0.98 -12.76 8.15
C GLY A 159 0.47 -11.32 8.03
N PHE A 160 0.02 -10.92 6.84
CA PHE A 160 -0.53 -9.59 6.61
C PHE A 160 -1.85 -9.34 7.37
N SER A 161 -2.71 -10.36 7.47
CA SER A 161 -3.93 -10.27 8.28
C SER A 161 -3.61 -10.04 9.76
N ALA A 162 -2.62 -10.75 10.31
CA ALA A 162 -2.15 -10.55 11.69
C ALA A 162 -1.64 -9.12 11.93
N TYR A 163 -0.89 -8.56 10.97
CA TYR A 163 -0.45 -7.16 11.01
C TYR A 163 -1.63 -6.18 10.99
N CYS A 164 -2.61 -6.39 10.11
CA CYS A 164 -3.82 -5.56 10.05
C CYS A 164 -4.61 -5.61 11.37
N GLY A 165 -4.80 -6.79 11.95
CA GLY A 165 -5.44 -6.97 13.24
C GLY A 165 -4.72 -6.21 14.36
N PHE A 166 -3.38 -6.30 14.40
CA PHE A 166 -2.56 -5.55 15.36
C PHE A 166 -2.74 -4.04 15.23
N ILE A 167 -2.63 -3.47 14.01
CA ILE A 167 -2.76 -2.03 13.80
C ILE A 167 -4.17 -1.55 14.17
N HIS A 168 -5.22 -2.26 13.76
CA HIS A 168 -6.60 -1.87 14.10
C HIS A 168 -6.86 -1.93 15.62
N MET A 169 -6.25 -2.89 16.32
CA MET A 169 -6.35 -3.01 17.77
C MET A 169 -5.60 -1.88 18.48
N GLU A 170 -4.37 -1.57 18.07
CA GLU A 170 -3.59 -0.45 18.62
C GLU A 170 -4.27 0.90 18.37
N CYS A 171 -4.79 1.13 17.16
CA CYS A 171 -5.56 2.35 16.87
C CYS A 171 -6.84 2.46 17.72
N ALA A 172 -7.51 1.35 18.02
CA ALA A 172 -8.71 1.34 18.84
C ALA A 172 -8.43 1.64 20.33
N HIS A 173 -7.33 1.13 20.87
CA HIS A 173 -7.02 1.24 22.31
C HIS A 173 -6.07 2.38 22.67
N ARG A 174 -5.15 2.74 21.77
CA ARG A 174 -4.09 3.74 22.02
C ARG A 174 -4.14 4.89 21.02
N HIS A 175 -5.34 5.34 20.68
CA HIS A 175 -5.48 6.50 19.82
C HIS A 175 -4.84 7.75 20.46
N PRO A 176 -3.81 8.38 19.85
CA PRO A 176 -3.00 9.41 20.51
C PRO A 176 -3.82 10.65 20.91
N ILE A 177 -4.82 11.02 20.09
CA ILE A 177 -5.71 12.15 20.40
C ILE A 177 -6.56 11.85 21.64
N LEU A 178 -7.03 10.61 21.79
CA LEU A 178 -7.85 10.22 22.94
C LEU A 178 -7.02 10.20 24.21
N LEU A 179 -5.82 9.61 24.15
CA LEU A 179 -4.87 9.58 25.27
C LEU A 179 -4.45 10.98 25.70
N TYR A 180 -4.18 11.88 24.75
CA TYR A 180 -3.86 13.27 25.06
C TYR A 180 -5.04 13.99 25.70
N PHE A 181 -6.25 13.84 25.14
CA PHE A 181 -7.47 14.42 25.70
C PHE A 181 -7.74 13.93 27.13
N THR A 182 -7.64 12.63 27.40
CA THR A 182 -7.82 12.09 28.76
C THR A 182 -6.71 12.56 29.70
N SER A 183 -5.46 12.70 29.22
CA SER A 183 -4.37 13.27 30.02
C SER A 183 -4.62 14.72 30.44
N ILE A 184 -5.21 15.55 29.56
CA ILE A 184 -5.58 16.93 29.88
C ILE A 184 -6.66 16.93 30.96
N LEU A 185 -7.70 16.13 30.80
CA LEU A 185 -8.79 16.01 31.77
C LEU A 185 -8.30 15.52 33.14
N LEU A 186 -7.42 14.51 33.15
CA LEU A 186 -6.83 13.98 34.38
C LEU A 186 -5.94 15.02 35.08
N ARG A 187 -5.13 15.76 34.31
CA ARG A 187 -4.28 16.82 34.85
C ARG A 187 -5.11 17.95 35.46
N GLU A 188 -6.20 18.35 34.79
CA GLU A 188 -7.13 19.35 35.31
C GLU A 188 -7.83 18.86 36.58
N HIS A 189 -8.18 17.58 36.68
CA HIS A 189 -8.78 17.01 37.89
C HIS A 189 -7.78 16.94 39.08
N LEU A 190 -6.54 16.52 38.85
CA LEU A 190 -5.55 16.29 39.91
C LEU A 190 -4.83 17.57 40.36
N TYR A 191 -4.47 18.44 39.41
CA TYR A 191 -3.69 19.66 39.65
C TYR A 191 -4.48 20.93 39.38
N GLY A 192 -5.78 20.81 39.14
CA GLY A 192 -6.69 21.95 38.97
C GLY A 192 -6.74 22.77 40.24
N THR A 193 -5.80 23.70 40.38
CA THR A 193 -6.02 24.89 41.18
C THR A 193 -7.29 25.54 40.64
N SER A 194 -8.12 26.07 41.53
CA SER A 194 -9.42 26.73 41.28
C SER A 194 -9.38 27.95 40.35
N THR A 195 -8.32 28.09 39.55
CA THR A 195 -8.06 29.18 38.63
C THR A 195 -8.77 28.91 37.31
N THR A 196 -10.00 29.42 37.25
CA THR A 196 -10.92 29.51 36.10
C THR A 196 -12.00 28.44 36.00
N ARG A 197 -13.04 28.60 36.82
CA ARG A 197 -14.41 28.43 36.31
C ARG A 197 -14.61 29.40 35.14
N SER A 198 -14.15 29.03 33.94
CA SER A 198 -14.45 29.78 32.72
C SER A 198 -15.96 29.99 32.69
N SER A 199 -16.39 31.25 32.58
CA SER A 199 -17.81 31.58 32.60
C SER A 199 -18.55 30.74 31.54
N LYS A 200 -19.77 30.29 31.87
CA LYS A 200 -20.63 29.55 30.92
C LYS A 200 -20.78 30.33 29.60
N ALA A 201 -20.73 31.65 29.67
CA ALA A 201 -20.74 32.55 28.51
C ALA A 201 -19.49 32.38 27.61
N ARG A 202 -18.28 32.31 28.17
CA ARG A 202 -17.04 32.17 27.38
C ARG A 202 -16.99 30.85 26.60
N ARG A 203 -17.43 29.74 27.22
CA ARG A 203 -17.53 28.44 26.53
C ARG A 203 -18.56 28.46 25.39
N LYS A 204 -19.71 29.12 25.60
CA LYS A 204 -20.73 29.30 24.56
C LYS A 204 -20.21 30.13 23.39
N TRP A 205 -19.43 31.18 23.65
CA TRP A 205 -18.80 31.99 22.61
C TRP A 205 -17.76 31.20 21.80
N TYR A 206 -16.87 30.44 22.44
CA TYR A 206 -15.93 29.58 21.71
C TYR A 206 -16.64 28.53 20.86
N LEU A 207 -17.72 27.94 21.36
CA LEU A 207 -18.53 27.01 20.58
C LEU A 207 -19.19 27.70 19.37
N ALA A 208 -19.76 28.89 19.55
CA ALA A 208 -20.36 29.64 18.45
C ALA A 208 -19.32 30.00 17.37
N PHE A 209 -18.14 30.47 17.79
CA PHE A 209 -17.02 30.77 16.89
C PHE A 209 -16.55 29.53 16.11
N PHE A 210 -16.39 28.38 16.80
CA PHE A 210 -16.03 27.12 16.17
C PHE A 210 -17.08 26.67 15.12
N LEU A 211 -18.37 26.79 15.44
CA LEU A 211 -19.46 26.40 14.54
C LEU A 211 -19.60 27.33 13.33
N LEU A 212 -19.36 28.64 13.51
CA LEU A 212 -19.36 29.62 12.40
C LEU A 212 -18.25 29.30 11.39
N ASN A 213 -17.06 28.94 11.87
CA ASN A 213 -15.94 28.57 11.00
C ASN A 213 -16.08 27.16 10.40
N ASN A 214 -16.96 26.32 10.94
CA ASN A 214 -17.16 24.95 10.47
C ASN A 214 -18.66 24.61 10.31
N PRO A 215 -19.32 25.11 9.23
CA PRO A 215 -20.77 25.05 9.09
C PRO A 215 -21.33 23.62 8.97
N THR A 216 -20.54 22.66 8.46
CA THR A 216 -20.95 21.26 8.32
C THR A 216 -21.21 20.58 9.67
N PHE A 217 -20.52 21.00 10.75
CA PHE A 217 -20.75 20.45 12.09
C PHE A 217 -22.04 20.94 12.73
N ILE A 218 -22.63 22.04 12.25
CA ILE A 218 -23.93 22.53 12.75
C ILE A 218 -25.02 21.47 12.52
N TYR A 219 -25.08 20.95 11.30
CA TYR A 219 -26.05 19.93 10.91
C TYR A 219 -25.80 18.61 11.64
N ARG A 220 -24.55 18.16 11.71
CA ARG A 220 -24.17 16.92 12.42
C ARG A 220 -24.48 17.01 13.91
N ARG A 221 -24.20 18.14 14.55
CA ARG A 221 -24.50 18.38 15.97
C ARG A 221 -26.01 18.34 16.24
N LYS A 222 -26.82 19.03 15.42
CA LYS A 222 -28.28 18.99 15.57
C LYS A 222 -28.81 17.56 15.43
N GLY A 223 -28.35 16.82 14.43
CA GLY A 223 -28.71 15.41 14.23
C GLY A 223 -28.30 14.50 15.38
N PHE A 224 -27.11 14.70 15.95
CA PHE A 224 -26.64 13.96 17.12
C PHE A 224 -27.48 14.26 18.36
N LEU A 225 -27.75 15.53 18.65
CA LEU A 225 -28.56 15.94 19.80
C LEU A 225 -29.98 15.37 19.74
N THR A 226 -30.60 15.30 18.57
CA THR A 226 -31.93 14.70 18.41
C THR A 226 -31.96 13.23 18.85
N ARG A 227 -30.87 12.49 18.58
CA ARG A 227 -30.74 11.05 18.87
C ARG A 227 -30.40 10.72 20.33
N LEU A 228 -30.01 11.69 21.15
CA LEU A 228 -29.70 11.45 22.55
C LEU A 228 -30.98 11.21 23.39
N PRO A 229 -30.94 10.27 24.36
CA PRO A 229 -32.03 10.05 25.31
C PRO A 229 -32.27 11.32 26.16
N MET A 230 -33.52 11.56 26.57
CA MET A 230 -33.92 12.80 27.28
C MET A 230 -33.09 13.07 28.56
N ASN A 231 -32.64 12.04 29.27
CA ASN A 231 -31.85 12.18 30.50
C ASN A 231 -30.46 12.79 30.25
N GLU A 232 -29.87 12.59 29.08
CA GLU A 232 -28.55 13.15 28.72
C GLU A 232 -28.66 14.56 28.14
N LYS A 233 -29.82 14.93 27.57
CA LYS A 233 -30.09 16.28 27.06
C LYS A 233 -30.10 17.34 28.16
N MET A 234 -30.42 16.99 29.40
CA MET A 234 -30.41 17.93 30.54
C MET A 234 -29.01 18.20 31.12
N MET A 235 -28.01 17.36 30.82
CA MET A 235 -26.65 17.49 31.36
C MET A 235 -25.68 18.32 30.47
N LEU A 236 -26.08 18.64 29.23
CA LEU A 236 -25.29 19.39 28.23
C LEU A 236 -25.70 20.87 28.13
#